data_AF-A0A410UUK6-F1
#
_entry.id   AF-A0A410UUK6-F1
#
_cell.length_a   1.000
_cell.length_b   1.000
_cell.length_c   1.000
_cell.angle_alpha   90.00
_cell.angle_beta   90.00
_cell.angle_gamma   90.00
#
_symmetry.space_group_name_H-M   'P 1'
#
loop_
_entity.id
_entity.type
_entity.pdbx_description
1 polymer ?
#
loop_
_entity_poly.entity_id
_entity_poly.type
_entity_poly.pdbx_seq_one_letter_code
_entity_poly.pdbx_strand_id
1 'polypeptide(L)' 'MDSDIIIVREEMHYRVLYGHLRLAGVLSTTDEVCVDVKGEGTLKIRKTRGGMSVKKKHHQLPVL' A
#
# COMPACT_ATOMS: atom_id res chain seq x y z
N MET A 1 13.66 -10.96 -8.21
CA MET A 1 12.49 -10.22 -8.72
C MET A 1 11.29 -10.81 -8.03
N ASP A 2 10.93 -10.28 -6.87
CA ASP A 2 10.02 -10.90 -5.91
C ASP A 2 8.98 -9.83 -5.53
N SER A 3 8.15 -9.50 -6.52
CA SER A 3 7.20 -8.39 -6.47
C SER A 3 5.82 -8.93 -6.11
N ASP A 4 5.71 -9.54 -4.92
CA ASP A 4 4.48 -10.22 -4.47
C ASP A 4 3.35 -9.29 -4.04
N ILE A 5 3.55 -7.97 -4.06
CA ILE A 5 2.51 -7.00 -3.71
C ILE A 5 2.22 -6.17 -4.94
N ILE A 6 1.04 -6.38 -5.52
CA ILE A 6 0.56 -5.62 -6.67
C ILE A 6 -0.51 -4.66 -6.17
N ILE A 7 -0.27 -3.38 -6.37
CA ILE A 7 -1.23 -2.32 -6.07
C ILE A 7 -1.52 -1.58 -7.36
N VAL A 8 -2.79 -1.24 -7.57
CA VAL A 8 -3.23 -0.41 -8.70
C VAL A 8 -3.93 0.84 -8.18
N ARG A 9 -3.85 1.92 -8.95
CA ARG A 9 -4.58 3.14 -8.65
C ARG A 9 -5.92 3.11 -9.40
N GLU A 10 -7.03 3.11 -8.66
CA GLU A 10 -8.38 3.31 -9.16
C GLU A 10 -8.81 4.75 -8.82
N GLU A 11 -8.72 5.66 -9.80
CA GLU A 11 -9.09 7.09 -9.72
C GLU A 11 -8.53 7.86 -8.50
N MET A 12 -9.22 7.79 -7.36
CA MET A 12 -8.86 8.45 -6.09
C MET A 12 -8.29 7.50 -5.02
N HIS A 13 -8.26 6.20 -5.28
CA HIS A 13 -7.88 5.18 -4.32
C HIS A 13 -6.81 4.25 -4.90
N TYR A 14 -6.11 3.54 -4.03
CA TYR A 14 -5.25 2.43 -4.40
C TYR A 14 -5.87 1.13 -3.90
N ARG A 15 -5.79 0.10 -4.73
CA ARG A 15 -6.34 -1.21 -4.45
C ARG A 15 -5.23 -2.23 -4.53
N VAL A 16 -5.13 -3.08 -3.51
CA VAL A 16 -4.21 -4.22 -3.51
C VAL A 16 -4.84 -5.32 -4.35
N LEU A 17 -4.24 -5.65 -5.50
CA LEU A 17 -4.67 -6.78 -6.33
C LEU A 17 -4.06 -8.10 -5.86
N TYR A 18 -2.84 -8.06 -5.33
CA TYR A 18 -2.11 -9.26 -4.93
C TYR A 18 -1.21 -8.97 -3.73
N GLY A 19 -0.95 -10.00 -2.90
CA GLY A 19 -0.07 -9.88 -1.74
C GLY A 19 -0.70 -9.26 -0.50
N HIS A 20 -2.04 -9.23 -0.38
CA HIS A 20 -2.74 -8.65 0.77
C HIS A 20 -2.29 -9.27 2.11
N LEU A 21 -2.10 -10.60 2.18
CA LEU A 21 -1.59 -11.28 3.38
C LEU A 21 -0.16 -10.89 3.72
N ARG A 22 0.71 -10.78 2.70
CA ARG A 22 2.11 -10.38 2.89
C ARG A 22 2.18 -8.91 3.32
N LEU A 23 1.39 -8.04 2.70
CA LEU A 23 1.23 -6.65 3.09
C LEU A 23 0.75 -6.54 4.55
N ALA A 24 -0.27 -7.31 4.93
CA ALA A 24 -0.77 -7.36 6.31
C ALA A 24 0.28 -7.89 7.30
N GLY A 25 1.07 -8.90 6.92
CA GLY A 25 2.15 -9.45 7.75
C GLY A 25 3.35 -8.51 7.89
N VAL A 26 3.71 -7.76 6.84
CA VAL A 26 4.73 -6.72 6.93
C VAL A 26 4.20 -5.56 7.78
N LEU A 27 2.94 -5.15 7.60
CA LEU A 27 2.31 -4.09 8.40
C LEU A 27 1.94 -4.53 9.83
N SER A 28 2.04 -5.83 10.17
CA SER A 28 1.88 -6.29 11.55
C SER A 28 3.18 -6.18 12.34
N THR A 29 4.32 -6.22 11.65
CA THR A 29 5.67 -6.17 12.23
C THR A 29 6.33 -4.79 12.07
N THR A 30 5.94 -4.03 11.06
CA THR A 30 6.46 -2.69 10.77
C THR A 30 5.31 -1.72 10.54
N ASP A 31 5.47 -0.47 10.96
CA ASP A 31 4.44 0.54 10.74
C ASP A 31 4.41 1.06 9.30
N GLU A 32 5.39 0.70 8.46
CA GLU A 32 5.54 1.20 7.11
C GLU A 32 6.13 0.18 6.14
N VAL A 33 5.67 0.22 4.89
CA VAL A 33 6.20 -0.60 3.79
C VAL A 33 6.25 0.22 2.50
N CYS A 34 7.32 0.04 1.74
CA CYS A 34 7.46 0.62 0.41
C CYS A 34 7.06 -0.44 -0.64
N VAL A 35 6.08 -0.13 -1.49
CA VAL A 35 5.59 -1.01 -2.54
C VAL A 35 5.75 -0.31 -3.88
N ASP A 36 6.36 -0.96 -4.86
CA ASP A 36 6.48 -0.39 -6.19
C ASP A 36 5.18 -0.58 -6.98
N VAL A 37 4.64 0.51 -7.53
CA VAL A 37 3.38 0.51 -8.25
C VAL A 37 3.61 0.85 -9.70
N LYS A 38 3.25 -0.09 -10.57
CA LYS A 38 3.40 0.06 -12.02
C LYS A 38 2.60 1.26 -12.52
N GLY A 39 3.29 2.20 -13.17
CA GLY A 39 2.68 3.44 -13.70
C GLY A 39 2.65 4.61 -12.73
N GLU A 40 3.03 4.41 -11.47
CA GLU A 40 3.07 5.46 -10.47
C GLU A 40 4.47 5.59 -9.85
N GLY A 41 5.20 4.49 -9.66
CA GLY A 41 6.45 4.39 -8.90
C GLY A 41 6.22 4.01 -7.45
N THR A 42 7.25 4.05 -6.62
CA THR A 42 7.19 3.55 -5.24
C THR A 42 6.19 4.30 -4.36
N LEU A 43 5.24 3.58 -3.77
CA LEU A 43 4.30 4.02 -2.74
C LEU A 43 4.85 3.67 -1.36
N LYS A 44 4.75 4.59 -0.40
CA LYS A 44 4.98 4.28 1.01
C LYS A 44 3.65 4.11 1.73
N ILE A 45 3.32 2.90 2.13
CA ILE A 45 2.12 2.57 2.87
C ILE A 45 2.47 2.58 4.35
N ARG A 46 1.67 3.27 5.16
CA ARG A 46 1.83 3.40 6.60
C ARG A 46 0.58 2.90 7.30
N LYS A 47 0.75 2.04 8.30
CA LYS A 47 -0.32 1.71 9.24
C LYS A 47 -0.53 2.90 10.17
N THR A 48 -1.79 3.23 10.39
CA THR A 48 -2.25 4.30 11.28
C THR A 48 -3.31 3.73 12.20
N ARG A 49 -3.62 4.42 13.31
CA ARG A 49 -4.63 3.96 14.28
C ARG A 49 -6.04 3.77 13.67
N GLY A 50 -6.31 4.38 12.51
CA GLY A 50 -7.59 4.27 11.80
C GLY A 50 -7.53 3.50 10.49
N GLY A 51 -6.43 2.81 10.17
CA GLY A 51 -6.29 2.07 8.91
C GLY A 51 -4.91 2.19 8.26
N MET A 52 -4.86 2.28 6.94
CA MET A 52 -3.63 2.38 6.14
C MET A 52 -3.63 3.71 5.36
N SER A 53 -2.48 4.35 5.24
CA SER A 53 -2.31 5.62 4.51
C SER A 53 -1.16 5.50 3.50
N VAL A 54 -1.30 6.11 2.32
CA VAL A 54 -0.23 6.15 1.32
C VAL A 54 0.43 7.52 1.33
N LYS A 55 1.71 7.55 1.70
CA LYS A 55 2.52 8.77 1.74
C LYS A 55 3.14 9.03 0.37
N LYS A 56 2.29 9.18 -0.65
CA LYS A 56 2.69 9.73 -1.94
C LYS A 56 1.74 10.87 -2.26
N LYS A 57 2.25 12.09 -2.12
CA LYS A 57 1.50 13.33 -2.40
C LYS A 57 0.16 13.46 -1.65
N HIS A 58 0.14 13.20 -0.33
CA HIS A 58 -1.01 13.50 0.54
C HIS A 58 -2.33 12.74 0.23
N HIS A 59 -2.31 11.61 -0.47
CA HIS A 59 -3.53 10.83 -0.73
C HIS A 59 -3.73 9.70 0.30
N GLN A 60 -4.79 9.82 1.10
CA GLN A 60 -5.22 8.79 2.04
C GLN A 60 -5.84 7.61 1.28
N LEU A 61 -5.48 6.40 1.67
CA LEU A 61 -6.18 5.21 1.23
C LEU A 61 -7.38 4.96 2.11
N PRO A 62 -8.60 4.78 1.57
CA PRO A 62 -9.66 4.16 2.34
C PRO A 62 -9.26 2.70 2.57
N VAL A 63 -9.34 2.28 3.82
CA VAL A 63 -9.38 0.87 4.16
C VAL A 63 -10.84 0.47 4.04
N LEU A 64 -11.16 -0.33 3.02
CA LEU A 64 -12.37 -1.14 3.01
C LEU A 64 -12.07 -2.46 3.71
#